data_AF-U4T2U7-F1
#
_entry.id   AF-U4T2U7-F1
#
_cell.length_a   1.000
_cell.length_b   1.000
_cell.length_c   1.000
_cell.angle_alpha   90.00
_cell.angle_beta   90.00
_cell.angle_gamma   90.00
#
_symmetry.space_group_name_H-M   'P 1'
#
loop_
_entity.id
_entity.type
_entity.pdbx_description
1 polymer ?
#
loop_
_entity_poly.entity_id
_entity_poly.type
_entity_poly.pdbx_seq_one_letter_code
_entity_poly.pdbx_strand_id
1 'polypeptide(L)'
;MSYPISISFHEDQLSVINHEGEPYIPMRPIVENMGLAWQSQHEKLKSRFSTCVTEIVMQIDGDVQRRAYTCLPLRKLFGWLMTISPNKVKPEIKDKIIRYQNECDDVLWQYWTGKHQRMQDELNSVLMQENISQAKGSFHGKGLNSRKQEKQTNERAIIYLQTLIQPQLTNFEKPLIN
;
A
#
# COMPACT_ATOMS: atom_id res chain seq x y z
N MET A 1 -16.16 8.16 -22.98
CA MET A 1 -14.68 8.03 -23.05
C MET A 1 -14.11 8.79 -21.89
N SER A 2 -13.24 8.16 -21.09
CA SER A 2 -12.61 8.79 -19.93
C SER A 2 -11.45 9.69 -20.40
N TYR A 3 -11.35 10.89 -19.84
CA TYR A 3 -10.20 11.77 -20.05
C TYR A 3 -9.12 11.45 -18.99
N PRO A 4 -7.83 11.54 -19.35
CA PRO A 4 -6.79 11.42 -18.35
C PRO A 4 -6.85 12.59 -17.36
N ILE A 5 -6.60 12.30 -16.09
CA ILE A 5 -6.45 13.27 -15.01
C ILE A 5 -4.98 13.35 -14.60
N SER A 6 -4.49 14.55 -14.34
CA SER A 6 -3.11 14.78 -13.90
C SER A 6 -3.07 14.81 -12.37
N ILE A 7 -2.23 13.95 -11.77
CA ILE A 7 -1.99 13.91 -10.33
C ILE A 7 -0.52 14.24 -10.04
N SER A 8 -0.27 15.06 -9.03
CA SER A 8 1.09 15.37 -8.58
C SER A 8 1.66 14.21 -7.78
N PHE A 9 2.88 13.80 -8.11
CA PHE A 9 3.67 12.85 -7.34
C PHE A 9 5.08 13.41 -7.14
N HIS A 10 5.32 14.00 -5.96
CA HIS A 10 6.50 14.83 -5.68
C HIS A 10 6.66 15.94 -6.74
N GLU A 11 7.75 15.91 -7.48
CA GLU A 11 8.12 16.88 -8.53
C GLU A 11 7.56 16.46 -9.90
N ASP A 12 6.94 15.28 -10.00
CA ASP A 12 6.42 14.73 -11.24
C ASP A 12 4.90 14.88 -11.34
N GLN A 13 4.41 14.93 -12.58
CA GLN A 13 2.98 14.83 -12.90
C GLN A 13 2.72 13.46 -13.52
N LEU A 14 1.75 12.73 -12.97
CA LEU A 14 1.30 11.44 -13.50
C LEU A 14 -0.06 11.65 -14.16
N SER A 15 -0.17 11.31 -15.45
CA SER A 15 -1.46 11.19 -16.10
C SER A 15 -2.08 9.84 -15.74
N VAL A 16 -3.35 9.84 -15.33
CA VAL A 16 -4.09 8.62 -14.99
C VAL A 16 -5.38 8.60 -15.81
N ILE A 17 -5.66 7.49 -16.49
CA ILE A 17 -6.90 7.29 -17.25
C ILE A 17 -7.69 6.13 -16.65
N ASN A 18 -9.02 6.28 -16.55
CA ASN A 18 -9.88 5.14 -16.23
C ASN A 18 -10.19 4.34 -17.51
N HIS A 19 -9.82 3.06 -17.50
CA HIS A 19 -10.09 2.10 -18.56
C HIS A 19 -10.67 0.83 -17.95
N GLU A 20 -11.86 0.43 -18.40
CA GLU A 20 -12.58 -0.76 -17.92
C GLU A 20 -12.81 -0.79 -16.38
N GLY A 21 -13.01 0.38 -15.77
CA GLY A 21 -13.24 0.50 -14.33
C GLY A 21 -11.96 0.48 -13.49
N GLU A 22 -10.79 0.51 -14.12
CA GLU A 22 -9.50 0.53 -13.44
C GLU A 22 -8.65 1.73 -13.87
N PRO A 23 -7.89 2.36 -12.94
CA PRO A 23 -6.91 3.38 -13.30
C PRO A 23 -5.66 2.79 -13.97
N TYR A 24 -5.34 3.32 -15.14
CA TYR A 24 -4.14 3.03 -15.93
C TYR A 24 -3.28 4.27 -16.09
N ILE A 25 -1.98 4.05 -16.28
CA ILE A 25 -1.01 5.12 -16.49
C ILE A 25 -0.25 4.91 -17.80
N PRO A 26 -0.19 5.90 -18.71
CA PRO A 26 0.77 5.89 -19.81
C PRO A 26 2.20 5.88 -19.27
N MET A 27 2.95 4.83 -19.59
CA MET A 27 4.27 4.62 -18.99
C MET A 27 5.36 5.47 -19.63
N ARG A 28 5.24 5.80 -20.92
CA ARG A 28 6.29 6.54 -21.64
C ARG A 28 6.59 7.91 -21.03
N PRO A 29 5.59 8.78 -20.75
CA PRO A 29 5.85 10.05 -20.08
C PRO A 29 6.54 9.90 -18.73
N ILE A 30 6.17 8.90 -17.91
CA ILE A 30 6.83 8.64 -16.62
C ILE A 30 8.30 8.30 -16.82
N VAL A 31 8.58 7.35 -17.73
CA VAL A 31 9.93 6.88 -18.00
C VAL A 31 10.83 8.02 -18.48
N GLU A 32 10.32 8.84 -19.41
CA GLU A 32 11.05 9.98 -19.97
C GLU A 32 11.24 11.11 -18.93
N ASN A 33 10.22 11.44 -18.14
CA ASN A 33 10.31 12.43 -17.06
C ASN A 33 11.28 12.02 -15.95
N MET A 34 11.43 10.71 -15.70
CA MET A 34 12.44 10.18 -14.80
C MET A 34 13.86 10.15 -15.39
N GLY A 35 14.06 10.57 -16.65
CA GLY A 35 15.36 10.56 -17.32
C GLY A 35 15.84 9.18 -17.76
N LEU A 36 14.93 8.21 -17.90
CA LEU A 36 15.23 6.84 -18.31
C LEU A 36 14.96 6.63 -19.81
N ALA A 37 15.71 5.72 -20.43
CA ALA A 37 15.48 5.35 -21.84
C ALA A 37 14.21 4.51 -22.00
N TRP A 38 13.28 4.97 -22.86
CA TRP A 38 12.00 4.30 -23.10
C TRP A 38 12.15 2.87 -23.59
N GLN A 39 13.02 2.61 -24.58
CA GLN A 39 13.13 1.31 -25.24
C GLN A 39 13.38 0.17 -24.24
N SER A 40 14.38 0.33 -23.37
CA SER A 40 14.73 -0.68 -22.36
C SER A 40 13.63 -0.88 -21.31
N GLN A 41 12.89 0.17 -20.97
CA GLN A 41 11.79 0.05 -20.00
C GLN A 41 10.54 -0.58 -20.64
N HIS A 42 10.27 -0.27 -21.90
CA HIS A 42 9.19 -0.86 -22.66
C HIS A 42 9.36 -2.38 -22.83
N GLU A 43 10.59 -2.86 -23.09
CA GLU A 43 10.91 -4.28 -23.10
C GLU A 43 10.64 -4.95 -21.73
N LYS A 44 11.05 -4.30 -20.62
CA LYS A 44 10.76 -4.78 -19.27
C LYS A 44 9.26 -4.84 -18.97
N LEU A 45 8.50 -3.83 -19.41
CA LEU A 45 7.05 -3.78 -19.27
C LEU A 45 6.40 -4.95 -20.01
N LYS A 46 6.78 -5.16 -21.27
CA LYS A 46 6.28 -6.29 -22.07
C LYS A 46 6.70 -7.65 -21.53
N SER A 47 7.87 -7.76 -20.91
CA SER A 47 8.36 -9.02 -20.33
C SER A 47 7.67 -9.36 -19.00
N ARG A 48 7.73 -8.45 -18.02
CA ARG A 48 7.29 -8.71 -16.63
C ARG A 48 5.80 -8.49 -16.40
N PHE A 49 5.18 -7.61 -17.20
CA PHE A 49 3.80 -7.17 -17.03
C PHE A 49 2.93 -7.47 -18.25
N SER A 50 3.34 -8.40 -19.11
CA SER A 50 2.65 -8.80 -20.35
C SER A 50 1.14 -9.04 -20.18
N THR A 51 0.72 -9.58 -19.03
CA THR A 51 -0.68 -9.93 -18.76
C THR A 51 -1.56 -8.73 -18.41
N CYS A 52 -0.98 -7.56 -18.14
CA CYS A 52 -1.72 -6.40 -17.66
C CYS A 52 -1.34 -5.09 -18.36
N VAL A 53 -0.27 -5.06 -19.14
CA VAL A 53 0.04 -3.94 -20.04
C VAL A 53 -0.95 -3.94 -21.19
N THR A 54 -1.49 -2.77 -21.51
CA THR A 54 -2.45 -2.60 -22.61
C THR A 54 -2.18 -1.30 -23.35
N GLU A 55 -2.59 -1.22 -24.62
CA GLU A 55 -2.49 -0.01 -25.44
C GLU A 55 -3.80 0.76 -25.37
N ILE A 56 -3.76 2.00 -24.86
CA ILE A 56 -4.95 2.84 -24.72
C ILE A 56 -4.78 4.08 -25.58
N VAL A 57 -5.76 4.35 -26.45
CA VAL A 57 -5.81 5.57 -27.25
C VAL A 57 -6.30 6.72 -26.37
N MET A 58 -5.42 7.68 -26.12
CA MET A 58 -5.72 8.87 -25.32
C MET A 58 -4.96 10.09 -25.84
N GLN A 59 -5.29 11.26 -25.32
CA GLN A 59 -4.53 12.50 -25.49
C GLN A 59 -4.15 12.99 -24.10
N ILE A 60 -2.85 13.07 -23.84
CA ILE A 60 -2.29 13.60 -22.59
C ILE A 60 -1.95 15.08 -22.74
N ASP A 61 -1.71 15.78 -21.62
CA ASP A 61 -1.30 17.18 -21.64
C ASP A 61 0.01 17.34 -22.44
N GLY A 62 0.01 18.25 -23.42
CA GLY A 62 1.12 18.46 -24.36
C GLY A 62 0.99 17.73 -25.70
N ASP A 63 0.00 16.84 -25.85
CA ASP A 63 -0.27 16.18 -27.13
C ASP A 63 -1.16 17.01 -28.07
N VAL A 64 -0.76 17.06 -29.34
CA VAL A 64 -1.57 17.68 -30.41
C VAL A 64 -2.73 16.78 -30.86
N GLN A 65 -2.60 15.46 -30.69
CA GLN A 65 -3.58 14.49 -31.15
C GLN A 65 -3.64 13.26 -30.24
N ARG A 66 -4.74 12.50 -30.31
CA ARG A 66 -4.85 11.21 -29.64
C ARG A 66 -3.92 10.19 -30.27
N ARG A 67 -3.23 9.41 -29.45
CA ARG A 67 -2.38 8.29 -29.87
C ARG A 67 -2.47 7.13 -28.90
N ALA A 68 -2.06 5.95 -29.35
CA ALA A 68 -1.95 4.78 -28.50
C ALA A 68 -0.74 4.93 -27.56
N TYR A 69 -0.97 4.67 -26.28
CA TYR A 69 0.06 4.61 -25.25
C TYR A 69 0.10 3.23 -24.62
N THR A 70 1.31 2.73 -24.42
CA THR A 70 1.55 1.57 -23.56
C THR A 70 1.25 1.97 -22.11
N CYS A 71 0.18 1.39 -21.58
CA CYS A 71 -0.35 1.70 -20.28
C CYS A 71 -0.16 0.54 -19.31
N LEU A 72 0.11 0.89 -18.05
CA LEU A 72 0.20 -0.05 -16.94
C LEU A 72 -0.87 0.28 -15.90
N PRO A 73 -1.54 -0.72 -15.31
CA PRO A 73 -2.40 -0.52 -14.15
C PRO A 73 -1.68 0.24 -13.03
N LEU A 74 -2.32 1.23 -12.43
CA LEU A 74 -1.72 2.04 -11.36
C LEU A 74 -1.20 1.18 -10.21
N ARG A 75 -1.95 0.13 -9.82
CA ARG A 75 -1.55 -0.83 -8.78
C ARG A 75 -0.24 -1.60 -9.09
N LYS A 76 0.21 -1.61 -10.35
CA LYS A 76 1.46 -2.28 -10.79
C LYS A 76 2.62 -1.30 -10.98
N LEU A 77 2.39 0.02 -10.89
CA LEU A 77 3.42 1.05 -11.07
C LEU A 77 4.63 0.82 -10.14
N PHE A 78 4.39 0.61 -8.85
CA PHE A 78 5.44 0.36 -7.87
C PHE A 78 6.22 -0.93 -8.15
N GLY A 79 5.53 -1.95 -8.67
CA GLY A 79 6.18 -3.18 -9.11
C GLY A 79 7.15 -2.95 -10.27
N TRP A 80 6.86 -2.01 -11.17
CA TRP A 80 7.79 -1.59 -12.23
C TRP A 80 8.94 -0.74 -11.67
N LEU A 81 8.65 0.21 -10.77
CA LEU A 81 9.65 1.05 -10.12
C LEU A 81 10.75 0.22 -9.43
N MET A 82 10.37 -0.88 -8.77
CA MET A 82 11.29 -1.83 -8.13
C MET A 82 12.17 -2.63 -9.12
N THR A 83 11.88 -2.60 -10.43
CA THR A 83 12.74 -3.23 -11.46
C THR A 83 13.91 -2.33 -11.90
N ILE A 84 13.93 -1.09 -11.45
CA ILE A 84 14.96 -0.12 -11.78
C ILE A 84 16.07 -0.26 -10.74
N SER A 85 17.28 -0.57 -11.19
CA SER A 85 18.44 -0.65 -10.32
C SER A 85 19.08 0.75 -10.19
N PRO A 86 19.18 1.31 -8.97
CA PRO A 86 19.82 2.62 -8.75
C PRO A 86 21.29 2.69 -9.20
N ASN A 87 21.96 1.55 -9.32
CA ASN A 87 23.35 1.47 -9.79
C ASN A 87 23.48 1.43 -11.32
N LYS A 88 22.36 1.30 -12.05
CA LYS A 88 22.31 1.21 -13.52
C LYS A 88 21.62 2.42 -14.16
N VAL A 89 21.56 3.52 -13.42
CA VAL A 89 20.96 4.78 -13.84
C VAL A 89 21.97 5.90 -13.67
N LYS A 90 21.70 7.05 -14.27
CA LYS A 90 22.57 8.22 -14.13
C LYS A 90 22.60 8.69 -12.68
N PRO A 91 23.74 9.22 -12.18
CA PRO A 91 23.85 9.72 -10.81
C PRO A 91 22.75 10.72 -10.44
N GLU A 92 22.38 11.61 -11.37
CA GLU A 92 21.36 12.66 -11.19
C GLU A 92 19.94 12.14 -10.90
N ILE A 93 19.61 10.90 -11.26
CA ILE A 93 18.28 10.30 -11.04
C ILE A 93 18.29 9.19 -9.98
N LYS A 94 19.48 8.81 -9.49
CA LYS A 94 19.67 7.72 -8.54
C LYS A 94 18.92 7.97 -7.24
N ASP A 95 19.11 9.14 -6.65
CA ASP A 95 18.52 9.49 -5.35
C ASP A 95 16.99 9.57 -5.42
N LYS A 96 16.46 10.04 -6.56
CA LYS A 96 15.02 10.06 -6.83
C LYS A 96 14.42 8.65 -6.85
N ILE A 97 15.09 7.70 -7.52
CA ILE A 97 14.64 6.30 -7.56
C ILE A 97 14.71 5.66 -6.17
N ILE A 98 15.80 5.85 -5.44
CA ILE A 98 15.96 5.31 -4.07
C ILE A 98 14.86 5.86 -3.16
N ARG A 99 14.60 7.18 -3.21
CA ARG A 99 13.55 7.83 -2.44
C ARG A 99 12.18 7.19 -2.71
N TYR A 100 11.82 7.01 -3.98
CA TYR A 100 10.53 6.42 -4.33
C TYR A 100 10.43 4.94 -3.94
N GLN A 101 11.53 4.17 -4.04
CA GLN A 101 11.56 2.78 -3.59
C GLN A 101 11.39 2.68 -2.07
N ASN A 102 12.12 3.50 -1.30
CA ASN A 102 12.00 3.56 0.15
C ASN A 102 10.60 3.99 0.61
N GLU A 103 9.95 4.92 -0.09
CA GLU A 103 8.57 5.32 0.22
C GLU A 103 7.59 4.15 0.01
N CYS A 104 7.80 3.32 -1.01
CA CYS A 104 7.00 2.12 -1.20
C CYS A 104 7.18 1.12 -0.05
N ASP A 105 8.43 0.90 0.35
CA ASP A 105 8.76 0.01 1.46
C ASP A 105 8.14 0.53 2.77
N ASP A 106 8.14 1.84 2.98
CA ASP A 106 7.56 2.50 4.15
C ASP A 106 6.04 2.39 4.19
N VAL A 107 5.35 2.61 3.07
CA VAL A 107 3.90 2.45 2.98
C VAL A 107 3.50 1.01 3.28
N LEU A 108 4.24 0.06 2.70
CA LEU A 108 4.03 -1.35 2.94
C LEU A 108 4.30 -1.72 4.42
N TRP A 109 5.41 -1.24 4.98
CA TRP A 109 5.75 -1.40 6.40
C TRP A 109 4.66 -0.87 7.33
N GLN A 110 4.20 0.35 7.09
CA GLN A 110 3.14 1.00 7.86
C GLN A 110 1.81 0.25 7.75
N TYR A 111 1.49 -0.29 6.57
CA TYR A 111 0.29 -1.11 6.39
C TYR A 111 0.32 -2.35 7.28
N TRP A 112 1.45 -3.08 7.31
CA TRP A 112 1.58 -4.28 8.15
C TRP A 112 1.68 -3.95 9.63
N THR A 113 2.59 -3.06 10.03
CA THR A 113 2.78 -2.68 11.44
C THR A 113 1.55 -1.99 12.02
N GLY A 114 0.89 -1.11 11.27
CA GLY A 114 -0.34 -0.45 11.69
C GLY A 114 -1.53 -1.42 11.81
N LYS A 115 -1.55 -2.52 11.07
CA LYS A 115 -2.53 -3.60 11.27
C LYS A 115 -2.28 -4.33 12.59
N HIS A 116 -1.02 -4.69 12.86
CA HIS A 116 -0.64 -5.32 14.12
C HIS A 116 -0.91 -4.43 15.33
N GLN A 117 -0.60 -3.14 15.25
CA GLN A 117 -0.87 -2.18 16.33
C GLN A 117 -2.36 -2.10 16.65
N ARG A 118 -3.22 -1.98 15.63
CA ARG A 118 -4.68 -1.95 15.82
C ARG A 118 -5.22 -3.19 16.52
N MET A 119 -4.70 -4.36 16.18
CA MET A 119 -5.09 -5.62 16.83
C MET A 119 -4.61 -5.67 18.28
N GLN A 120 -3.42 -5.15 18.58
CA GLN A 120 -2.90 -5.03 19.94
C GLN A 120 -3.74 -4.08 20.79
N ASP A 121 -4.13 -2.93 20.23
CA ASP A 121 -5.00 -1.95 20.87
C ASP A 121 -6.39 -2.55 21.16
N GLU A 122 -6.93 -3.31 20.20
CA GLU A 122 -8.19 -4.04 20.37
C GLU A 122 -8.08 -5.07 21.51
N LEU A 123 -7.02 -5.88 21.53
CA LEU A 123 -6.77 -6.85 22.61
C LEU A 123 -6.70 -6.17 23.98
N ASN A 124 -5.94 -5.07 24.08
CA ASN A 124 -5.82 -4.30 25.31
C ASN A 124 -7.17 -3.74 25.78
N SER A 125 -8.02 -3.30 24.84
CA SER A 125 -9.37 -2.81 25.14
C SER A 125 -10.29 -3.92 25.68
N VAL A 126 -10.25 -5.12 25.10
CA VAL A 126 -11.06 -6.26 25.54
C VAL A 126 -10.59 -6.76 26.91
N LEU A 127 -9.27 -6.80 27.15
CA LEU A 127 -8.70 -7.11 28.47
C LEU A 127 -9.15 -6.11 29.54
N MET A 128 -9.20 -4.82 29.20
CA MET A 128 -9.72 -3.78 30.09
C MET A 128 -11.22 -3.98 30.38
N GLN A 129 -12.02 -4.29 29.37
CA GLN A 129 -13.44 -4.61 29.54
C GLN A 129 -13.66 -5.82 30.45
N GLU A 130 -12.84 -6.86 30.30
CA GLU A 130 -12.89 -8.05 31.15
C GLU A 130 -12.56 -7.75 32.61
N ASN A 131 -11.53 -6.94 32.86
CA ASN A 131 -11.19 -6.46 34.22
C ASN A 131 -12.35 -5.67 34.85
N ILE A 132 -13.00 -4.79 34.08
CA ILE A 132 -14.16 -4.03 34.53
C ILE A 132 -15.36 -4.95 34.81
N SER A 133 -15.62 -5.92 33.92
CA SER A 133 -16.68 -6.92 34.09
C SER A 133 -16.48 -7.73 35.37
N GLN A 134 -15.24 -8.17 35.63
CA GLN A 134 -14.87 -8.86 36.86
C GLN A 134 -15.13 -8.01 38.11
N ALA A 135 -14.75 -6.73 38.10
CA ALA A 135 -15.01 -5.83 39.22
C ALA A 135 -16.51 -5.62 39.48
N LYS A 136 -17.33 -5.49 38.43
CA LYS A 136 -18.80 -5.37 38.54
C LYS A 136 -19.46 -6.60 39.16
N GLY A 137 -19.01 -7.80 38.76
CA GLY A 137 -19.54 -9.07 39.30
C GLY A 137 -19.31 -9.23 40.80
N SER A 138 -18.22 -8.65 41.32
CA SER A 138 -17.87 -8.65 42.75
C SER A 138 -18.69 -7.67 43.59
N PHE A 139 -19.39 -6.71 42.98
CA PHE A 139 -20.19 -5.72 43.68
C PHE A 139 -21.67 -6.16 43.77
N HIS A 140 -22.09 -6.60 44.96
CA HIS A 140 -23.50 -6.77 45.37
C HIS A 140 -24.36 -7.79 44.58
N GLY A 141 -23.78 -8.76 43.86
CA GLY A 141 -24.47 -9.95 43.33
C GLY A 141 -25.51 -9.75 42.21
N LYS A 142 -25.96 -8.51 41.97
CA LYS A 142 -26.95 -8.16 40.93
C LYS A 142 -26.39 -8.17 39.50
N GLY A 143 -25.07 -8.28 39.33
CA GLY A 143 -24.38 -8.30 38.03
C GLY A 143 -23.99 -9.67 37.49
N LEU A 144 -24.34 -10.77 38.17
CA LEU A 144 -23.78 -12.11 37.90
C LEU A 144 -24.17 -12.68 36.52
N ASN A 145 -25.40 -12.46 36.08
CA ASN A 145 -25.87 -12.93 34.76
C ASN A 145 -25.23 -12.15 33.60
N SER A 146 -25.14 -10.82 33.73
CA SER A 146 -24.43 -9.96 32.76
C SER A 146 -22.95 -10.35 32.67
N ARG A 147 -22.31 -10.61 33.82
CA ARG A 147 -20.92 -11.08 33.89
C ARG A 147 -20.71 -12.39 33.13
N LYS A 148 -21.63 -13.36 33.24
CA LYS A 148 -21.49 -14.66 32.56
C LYS A 148 -21.45 -14.50 31.03
N GLN A 149 -22.28 -13.62 30.49
CA GLN A 149 -22.35 -13.35 29.05
C GLN A 149 -21.15 -12.51 28.55
N GLU A 150 -20.78 -11.47 29.31
CA GLU A 150 -19.61 -10.62 29.01
C GLU A 150 -18.33 -11.46 29.04
N LYS A 151 -18.16 -12.31 30.05
CA LYS A 151 -17.00 -13.21 30.18
C LYS A 151 -16.80 -14.07 28.94
N GLN A 152 -17.87 -14.77 28.52
CA GLN A 152 -17.79 -15.68 27.39
C GLN A 152 -17.46 -14.95 26.09
N THR A 153 -17.99 -13.74 25.91
CA THR A 153 -17.71 -12.90 24.74
C THR A 153 -16.26 -12.40 24.76
N ASN A 154 -15.81 -11.86 25.89
CA ASN A 154 -14.45 -11.33 26.05
C ASN A 154 -13.39 -12.43 25.89
N GLU A 155 -13.60 -13.61 26.50
CA GLU A 155 -12.67 -14.73 26.40
C GLU A 155 -12.51 -15.20 24.94
N ARG A 156 -13.62 -15.29 24.19
CA ARG A 156 -13.57 -15.63 22.76
C ARG A 156 -12.81 -14.59 21.95
N ALA A 157 -13.06 -13.30 22.19
CA ALA A 157 -12.38 -12.21 21.52
C ALA A 157 -10.88 -12.18 21.86
N ILE A 158 -10.49 -12.39 23.11
CA ILE A 158 -9.09 -12.47 23.56
C ILE A 158 -8.38 -13.63 22.85
N ILE A 159 -8.95 -14.83 22.86
CA ILE A 159 -8.34 -16.00 22.19
C ILE A 159 -8.18 -15.73 20.70
N TYR A 160 -9.21 -15.20 20.05
CA TYR A 160 -9.14 -14.86 18.63
C TYR A 160 -8.04 -13.83 18.33
N LEU A 161 -8.00 -12.72 19.05
CA LEU A 161 -6.99 -11.68 18.86
C LEU A 161 -5.58 -12.21 19.17
N GLN A 162 -5.41 -13.05 20.18
CA GLN A 162 -4.14 -13.73 20.47
C GLN A 162 -3.71 -14.70 19.37
N THR A 163 -4.64 -15.36 18.66
CA THR A 163 -4.27 -16.22 17.51
C THR A 163 -3.82 -15.41 16.30
N LEU A 164 -4.34 -14.20 16.15
CA LEU A 164 -3.99 -13.32 15.05
C LEU A 164 -2.72 -12.49 15.34
N ILE A 165 -2.49 -12.11 16.59
CA ILE A 165 -1.27 -11.46 17.06
C ILE A 165 -0.21 -12.53 17.21
N GLN A 166 0.70 -12.63 16.23
CA GLN A 166 1.87 -13.47 16.34
C GLN A 166 2.86 -12.81 17.32
N PRO A 167 3.15 -13.39 18.51
CA PRO A 167 3.99 -12.74 19.52
C PRO A 167 5.41 -12.45 19.01
N GLN A 168 5.94 -13.32 18.15
CA GLN A 168 7.24 -13.16 17.48
C GLN A 168 7.30 -12.01 16.45
N LEU A 169 6.16 -11.40 16.11
CA LEU A 169 6.05 -10.27 15.20
C LEU A 169 5.77 -8.94 15.93
N THR A 170 5.93 -8.90 17.26
CA THR A 170 5.76 -7.69 18.07
C THR A 170 7.11 -7.00 18.30
N ASN A 171 7.12 -5.67 18.31
CA ASN A 171 8.31 -4.81 18.48
C ASN A 171 9.30 -4.78 17.30
N PHE A 172 8.82 -4.73 16.06
CA PHE A 172 9.72 -4.37 14.98
C PHE A 172 9.99 -2.87 14.99
N GLU A 173 11.16 -2.47 15.48
CA GLU A 173 11.72 -1.18 15.12
C GLU A 173 12.11 -1.21 13.64
N LYS A 174 11.69 -0.20 12.88
CA LYS A 174 12.16 -0.03 11.51
C LYS A 174 13.69 0.10 11.58
N PRO A 175 14.47 -0.78 10.94
CA PRO A 175 15.92 -0.62 10.93
C PRO A 175 16.27 0.72 10.30
N LEU A 176 17.17 1.47 10.95
CA LEU A 176 17.75 2.67 10.36
C LEU A 176 18.53 2.21 9.12
N ILE A 177 18.03 2.61 7.94
CA ILE A 177 18.71 2.35 6.68
C ILE A 177 19.95 3.25 6.67
N ASN A 178 21.15 2.64 6.69
CA ASN A 178 22.44 3.31 6.51
C ASN A 178 22.64 3.77 5.06
#